data_AF-A0A0Q9UFD7-F1
#
_entry.id   AF-A0A0Q9UFD7-F1
#
_cell.length_a   1.000
_cell.length_b   1.000
_cell.length_c   1.000
_cell.angle_alpha   90.00
_cell.angle_beta   90.00
_cell.angle_gamma   90.00
#
_symmetry.space_group_name_H-M   'P 1'
#
loop_
_entity.id
_entity.type
_entity.pdbx_description
1 polymer ?
#
loop_
_entity_poly.entity_id
_entity_poly.type
_entity_poly.pdbx_seq_one_letter_code
_entity_poly.pdbx_strand_id
1 'polypeptide(L)'
;MGLTVAPVVRDTASWRTVVHWAQDHVTGRDRELARLDWQIESVRARLSGQPSRSTEAWEGRGDGKDHPDPMDDVLRLLDKARAACEEHDAGKGWALVSRAEELEVSFLGRHQLDAARHSLRCEIALDDEAGWWREAALDLLRRMSPGAMAVSRSTDPRDPADSADSADPADPASDGDAVPTRRATASDLRADREYLREARRIRNDLNSSRYAAMEANTAQRIWLSLILVGLLAVAGWLIWAHLGTRSHALDTPWLASSAAVAGTIGAVTSALQRLCAHPRAQPPAHLGSLTTAIVHALIGSVAALTFYFATAGGIITVPGPHADLLIVLGAFGSGFAERLVVYVPRNKS
;
A
#
# COMPACT_ATOMS: atom_id res chain seq x y z
N MET A 1 -18.90 54.87 26.09
CA MET A 1 -17.90 53.78 26.16
C MET A 1 -18.10 52.88 24.96
N GLY A 2 -17.18 52.91 23.99
CA GLY A 2 -17.30 52.18 22.73
C GLY A 2 -16.71 50.77 22.84
N LEU A 3 -17.52 49.76 22.52
CA LEU A 3 -17.08 48.37 22.39
C LEU A 3 -16.43 48.18 21.01
N THR A 4 -15.10 48.07 21.00
CA THR A 4 -14.32 47.60 19.87
C THR A 4 -14.52 46.10 19.71
N VAL A 5 -15.29 45.69 18.72
CA VAL A 5 -15.40 44.30 18.27
C VAL A 5 -14.11 43.96 17.52
N ALA A 6 -13.26 43.13 18.13
CA ALA A 6 -12.08 42.59 17.46
C ALA A 6 -12.53 41.65 16.32
N PRO A 7 -11.93 41.74 15.11
CA PRO A 7 -12.24 40.82 14.03
C PRO A 7 -11.78 39.41 14.43
N VAL A 8 -12.72 38.46 14.43
CA VAL A 8 -12.42 37.04 14.50
C VAL A 8 -11.54 36.69 13.30
N VAL A 9 -10.25 36.46 13.55
CA VAL A 9 -9.33 35.91 12.57
C VAL A 9 -9.85 34.52 12.22
N ARG A 10 -10.52 34.40 11.07
CA ARG A 10 -10.88 33.11 10.48
C ARG A 10 -9.57 32.41 10.14
N ASP A 11 -9.22 31.43 10.94
CA ASP A 11 -8.05 30.61 10.74
C ASP A 11 -8.26 29.78 9.46
N THR A 12 -7.70 30.25 8.34
CA THR A 12 -7.78 29.64 7.01
C THR A 12 -6.93 28.37 6.90
N ALA A 13 -6.26 27.97 7.99
CA ALA A 13 -5.43 26.78 8.06
C ALA A 13 -6.23 25.48 7.90
N SER A 14 -7.48 25.39 8.39
CA SER A 14 -8.22 24.12 8.40
C SER A 14 -8.69 23.66 7.02
N TRP A 15 -9.11 24.59 6.16
CA TRP A 15 -9.53 24.26 4.79
C TRP A 15 -8.36 23.90 3.90
N ARG A 16 -7.18 24.50 4.11
CA ARG A 16 -5.96 24.12 3.38
C ARG A 16 -5.56 22.68 3.68
N THR A 17 -5.72 22.20 4.91
CA THR A 17 -5.46 20.79 5.24
C THR A 17 -6.43 19.85 4.54
N VAL A 18 -7.72 20.20 4.47
CA VAL A 18 -8.74 19.40 3.75
C VAL A 18 -8.53 19.41 2.23
N VAL A 19 -8.13 20.57 1.67
CA VAL A 19 -7.82 20.70 0.24
C VAL A 19 -6.52 19.99 -0.11
N HIS A 20 -5.43 20.17 0.65
CA HIS A 20 -4.20 19.40 0.46
C HIS A 20 -4.44 17.90 0.65
N TRP A 21 -5.32 17.50 1.56
CA TRP A 21 -5.74 16.11 1.72
C TRP A 21 -6.48 15.60 0.49
N ALA A 22 -7.50 16.30 0.01
CA ALA A 22 -8.22 15.91 -1.22
C ALA A 22 -7.28 15.88 -2.44
N GLN A 23 -6.31 16.80 -2.50
CA GLN A 23 -5.32 16.91 -3.55
C GLN A 23 -4.24 15.80 -3.46
N ASP A 24 -3.82 15.40 -2.26
CA ASP A 24 -2.97 14.22 -2.03
C ASP A 24 -3.70 12.92 -2.42
N HIS A 25 -5.03 12.86 -2.31
CA HIS A 25 -5.84 11.71 -2.72
C HIS A 25 -6.01 11.61 -4.24
N VAL A 26 -6.28 12.73 -4.90
CA VAL A 26 -6.30 12.81 -6.37
C VAL A 26 -4.91 12.46 -6.91
N THR A 27 -3.85 13.05 -6.35
CA THR A 27 -2.48 12.78 -6.81
C THR A 27 -2.00 11.37 -6.50
N GLY A 28 -2.43 10.72 -5.42
CA GLY A 28 -2.07 9.34 -5.12
C GLY A 28 -2.65 8.34 -6.13
N ARG A 29 -3.94 8.45 -6.42
CA ARG A 29 -4.61 7.61 -7.43
C ARG A 29 -4.07 7.89 -8.84
N ASP A 30 -3.87 9.16 -9.18
CA ASP A 30 -3.35 9.56 -10.49
C ASP A 30 -1.90 9.10 -10.70
N ARG A 31 -1.06 9.14 -9.66
CA ARG A 31 0.30 8.57 -9.69
C ARG A 31 0.27 7.07 -9.95
N GLU A 32 -0.64 6.34 -9.32
CA GLU A 32 -0.76 4.90 -9.54
C GLU A 32 -1.31 4.56 -10.92
N LEU A 33 -2.29 5.33 -11.44
CA LEU A 33 -2.76 5.18 -12.81
C LEU A 33 -1.65 5.50 -13.82
N ALA A 34 -0.86 6.54 -13.58
CA ALA A 34 0.30 6.88 -14.41
C ALA A 34 1.39 5.79 -14.35
N ARG A 35 1.62 5.20 -13.17
CA ARG A 35 2.55 4.07 -13.00
C ARG A 35 2.06 2.83 -13.74
N LEU A 36 0.76 2.55 -13.67
CA LEU A 36 0.14 1.44 -14.38
C LEU A 36 0.21 1.65 -15.89
N ASP A 37 -0.08 2.85 -16.40
CA ASP A 37 0.03 3.20 -17.81
C ASP A 37 1.48 3.06 -18.31
N TRP A 38 2.46 3.56 -17.53
CA TRP A 38 3.87 3.33 -17.80
C TRP A 38 4.22 1.84 -17.82
N GLN A 39 3.68 1.03 -16.90
CA GLN A 39 3.92 -0.41 -16.88
C GLN A 39 3.34 -1.08 -18.12
N ILE A 40 2.11 -0.74 -18.53
CA ILE A 40 1.46 -1.23 -19.75
C ILE A 40 2.36 -0.95 -20.96
N GLU A 41 2.83 0.29 -21.10
CA GLU A 41 3.68 0.69 -22.22
C GLU A 41 5.06 0.02 -22.16
N SER A 42 5.61 -0.17 -20.96
CA SER A 42 6.87 -0.89 -20.78
C SER A 42 6.78 -2.34 -21.26
N VAL A 43 5.65 -3.03 -21.02
CA VAL A 43 5.43 -4.40 -21.48
C VAL A 43 5.29 -4.40 -23.00
N ARG A 44 4.48 -3.49 -23.57
CA ARG A 44 4.33 -3.35 -25.03
C ARG A 44 5.65 -3.11 -25.74
N ALA A 45 6.49 -2.21 -25.20
CA ALA A 45 7.80 -1.91 -25.74
C ALA A 45 8.74 -3.12 -25.70
N ARG A 46 8.67 -3.96 -24.66
CA ARG A 46 9.45 -5.20 -24.60
C ARG A 46 8.97 -6.21 -25.64
N LEU A 47 7.67 -6.34 -25.84
CA LEU A 47 7.09 -7.24 -26.85
C LEU A 47 7.42 -6.81 -28.27
N SER A 48 7.37 -5.50 -28.58
CA SER A 48 7.71 -4.98 -29.91
C SER A 48 9.19 -5.14 -30.28
N GLY A 49 10.07 -5.16 -29.27
CA GLY A 49 11.49 -5.44 -29.44
C GLY A 49 11.85 -6.93 -29.56
N GLN A 50 10.90 -7.86 -29.38
CA GLN A 50 11.18 -9.28 -29.54
C GLN A 50 11.24 -9.63 -31.04
N PRO A 51 12.29 -10.33 -31.50
CA PRO A 51 12.30 -10.87 -32.86
C PRO A 51 11.11 -11.82 -32.99
N SER A 52 10.35 -11.71 -34.09
CA SER A 52 9.12 -12.45 -34.42
C SER A 52 9.31 -13.97 -34.59
N ARG A 53 10.33 -14.57 -33.95
CA ARG A 53 10.61 -16.01 -33.91
C ARG A 53 9.64 -16.72 -32.97
N SER A 54 8.36 -16.67 -33.28
CA SER A 54 7.32 -17.47 -32.65
C SER A 54 7.41 -18.96 -33.03
N THR A 55 8.23 -19.32 -34.02
CA THR A 55 8.31 -20.69 -34.55
C THR A 55 9.20 -21.63 -33.73
N GLU A 56 10.37 -21.19 -33.25
CA GLU A 56 11.35 -22.11 -32.61
C GLU A 56 11.00 -22.48 -31.14
N ALA A 57 10.22 -21.65 -30.44
CA ALA A 57 9.94 -21.88 -29.02
C ALA A 57 8.76 -22.84 -28.74
N TRP A 58 7.94 -23.13 -29.75
CA TRP A 58 6.68 -23.88 -29.60
C TRP A 58 6.64 -25.21 -30.37
N GLU A 59 7.77 -25.68 -30.91
CA GLU A 59 7.93 -26.93 -31.69
C GLU A 59 7.49 -28.23 -30.98
N GLY A 60 6.99 -28.19 -29.74
CA GLY A 60 6.58 -29.37 -28.97
C GLY A 60 5.07 -29.63 -28.87
N ARG A 61 4.17 -28.79 -29.40
CA ARG A 61 2.72 -28.95 -29.21
C ARG A 61 2.02 -29.24 -30.55
N GLY A 62 2.06 -30.50 -30.95
CA GLY A 62 1.69 -31.01 -32.28
C GLY A 62 0.21 -31.03 -32.69
N ASP A 63 -0.68 -30.25 -32.07
CA ASP A 63 -2.10 -30.16 -32.46
C ASP A 63 -2.47 -28.70 -32.77
N GLY A 64 -1.88 -28.17 -33.84
CA GLY A 64 -1.98 -26.75 -34.22
C GLY A 64 -3.00 -26.52 -35.33
N LYS A 65 -4.13 -25.90 -34.98
CA LYS A 65 -4.87 -24.99 -35.89
C LYS A 65 -5.76 -23.96 -35.18
N ASP A 66 -6.18 -24.21 -33.94
CA ASP A 66 -7.18 -23.34 -33.28
C ASP A 66 -6.69 -22.61 -32.02
N HIS A 67 -5.40 -22.67 -31.68
CA HIS A 67 -4.89 -21.88 -30.56
C HIS A 67 -4.48 -20.48 -31.02
N PRO A 68 -5.12 -19.41 -30.49
CA PRO A 68 -4.71 -18.04 -30.80
C PRO A 68 -3.24 -17.84 -30.45
N ASP A 69 -2.56 -16.96 -31.19
CA ASP A 69 -1.18 -16.62 -30.90
C ASP A 69 -1.12 -16.14 -29.45
N PRO A 70 -0.35 -16.79 -28.57
CA PRO A 70 -0.31 -16.40 -27.16
C PRO A 70 0.29 -15.00 -26.97
N MET A 71 0.95 -14.42 -27.98
CA MET A 71 1.28 -13.00 -28.04
C MET A 71 0.03 -12.11 -28.11
N ASP A 72 -0.96 -12.50 -28.93
CA ASP A 72 -2.24 -11.79 -29.04
C ASP A 72 -2.99 -11.80 -27.71
N ASP A 73 -2.89 -12.90 -26.94
CA ASP A 73 -3.45 -12.96 -25.59
C ASP A 73 -2.80 -11.95 -24.64
N VAL A 74 -1.47 -11.77 -24.70
CA VAL A 74 -0.77 -10.76 -23.90
C VAL A 74 -1.22 -9.35 -24.30
N LEU A 75 -1.25 -9.04 -25.60
CA LEU A 75 -1.68 -7.73 -26.10
C LEU A 75 -3.14 -7.43 -25.70
N ARG A 76 -4.03 -8.42 -25.82
CA ARG A 76 -5.42 -8.32 -25.40
C ARG A 76 -5.57 -8.07 -23.90
N LEU A 77 -4.71 -8.66 -23.06
CA LEU A 77 -4.69 -8.36 -21.62
C LEU A 77 -4.24 -6.93 -21.35
N LEU A 78 -3.23 -6.43 -22.07
CA LEU A 78 -2.76 -5.04 -21.95
C LEU A 78 -3.81 -4.02 -22.43
N ASP A 79 -4.55 -4.33 -23.49
CA ASP A 79 -5.70 -3.50 -23.92
C ASP A 79 -6.80 -3.45 -22.87
N LYS A 80 -7.14 -4.60 -22.28
CA LYS A 80 -8.10 -4.65 -21.16
C LYS A 80 -7.60 -3.90 -19.93
N ALA A 81 -6.30 -3.97 -19.65
CA ALA A 81 -5.70 -3.22 -18.54
C ALA A 81 -5.80 -1.71 -18.77
N ARG A 82 -5.57 -1.26 -20.00
CA ARG A 82 -5.75 0.14 -20.40
C ARG A 82 -7.20 0.60 -20.28
N ALA A 83 -8.15 -0.22 -20.73
CA ALA A 83 -9.58 0.07 -20.53
C ALA A 83 -9.93 0.15 -19.02
N ALA A 84 -9.34 -0.70 -18.18
CA ALA A 84 -9.51 -0.59 -16.72
C ALA A 84 -8.91 0.71 -16.15
N CYS A 85 -7.78 1.20 -16.68
CA CYS A 85 -7.25 2.53 -16.32
C CYS A 85 -8.24 3.65 -16.67
N GLU A 86 -8.86 3.59 -17.85
CA GLU A 86 -9.87 4.55 -18.30
C GLU A 86 -11.15 4.51 -17.45
N GLU A 87 -11.52 3.32 -16.96
CA GLU A 87 -12.59 3.11 -15.96
C GLU A 87 -12.18 3.55 -14.54
N HIS A 88 -10.93 4.01 -14.36
CA HIS A 88 -10.28 4.29 -13.07
C HIS A 88 -10.23 3.08 -12.11
N ASP A 89 -10.30 1.85 -12.62
CA ASP A 89 -10.18 0.60 -11.86
C ASP A 89 -8.73 0.11 -11.86
N ALA A 90 -7.92 0.73 -10.98
CA ALA A 90 -6.50 0.43 -10.85
C ALA A 90 -6.26 -1.03 -10.40
N GLY A 91 -7.07 -1.55 -9.47
CA GLY A 91 -6.96 -2.93 -9.01
C GLY A 91 -7.09 -3.96 -10.14
N LYS A 92 -8.14 -3.84 -10.97
CA LYS A 92 -8.32 -4.69 -12.16
C LYS A 92 -7.21 -4.49 -13.19
N GLY A 93 -6.79 -3.25 -13.41
CA GLY A 93 -5.70 -2.93 -14.33
C GLY A 93 -4.37 -3.59 -13.94
N TRP A 94 -3.97 -3.50 -12.67
CA TRP A 94 -2.77 -4.18 -12.15
C TRP A 94 -2.86 -5.69 -12.27
N ALA A 95 -4.00 -6.30 -11.93
CA ALA A 95 -4.18 -7.75 -12.07
C ALA A 95 -4.01 -8.22 -13.53
N LEU A 96 -4.53 -7.46 -14.50
CA LEU A 96 -4.41 -7.75 -15.93
C LEU A 96 -2.96 -7.58 -16.43
N VAL A 97 -2.26 -6.52 -16.00
CA VAL A 97 -0.83 -6.32 -16.33
C VAL A 97 0.02 -7.43 -15.73
N SER A 98 -0.19 -7.77 -14.47
CA SER A 98 0.51 -8.89 -13.81
C SER A 98 0.33 -10.19 -14.56
N ARG A 99 -0.89 -10.47 -15.04
CA ARG A 99 -1.15 -11.67 -15.85
C ARG A 99 -0.46 -11.62 -17.22
N ALA A 100 -0.43 -10.45 -17.86
CA ALA A 100 0.31 -10.23 -19.11
C ALA A 100 1.81 -10.49 -18.92
N GLU A 101 2.40 -9.99 -17.83
CA GLU A 101 3.82 -10.19 -17.49
C GLU A 101 4.18 -11.65 -17.19
N GLU A 102 3.27 -12.43 -16.62
CA GLU A 102 3.45 -13.87 -16.40
C GLU A 102 3.47 -14.66 -17.72
N LEU A 103 2.62 -14.27 -18.66
CA LEU A 103 2.56 -14.86 -19.99
C LEU A 103 3.79 -14.45 -20.82
N GLU A 104 4.23 -13.20 -20.71
CA GLU A 104 5.44 -12.67 -21.36
C GLU A 104 6.67 -13.56 -21.09
N VAL A 105 6.83 -14.06 -19.87
CA VAL A 105 7.98 -14.92 -19.47
C VAL A 105 8.10 -16.18 -20.34
N SER A 106 6.98 -16.67 -20.89
CA SER A 106 6.98 -17.85 -21.77
C SER A 106 7.79 -17.65 -23.04
N PHE A 107 7.90 -16.40 -23.51
CA PHE A 107 8.53 -16.03 -24.78
C PHE A 107 9.98 -15.57 -24.61
N LEU A 108 10.43 -15.34 -23.38
CA LEU A 108 11.77 -14.81 -23.15
C LEU A 108 12.84 -15.82 -23.54
N GLY A 109 13.78 -15.39 -24.38
CA GLY A 109 15.04 -16.10 -24.64
C GLY A 109 16.00 -16.04 -23.45
N ARG A 110 17.11 -16.79 -23.47
CA ARG A 110 18.04 -16.87 -22.31
C ARG A 110 18.57 -15.51 -21.86
N HIS A 111 19.06 -14.70 -22.78
CA HIS A 111 19.58 -13.36 -22.46
C HIS A 111 18.49 -12.46 -21.86
N GLN A 112 17.26 -12.56 -22.37
CA GLN A 112 16.12 -11.80 -21.86
C GLN A 112 15.68 -12.29 -20.48
N LEU A 113 15.73 -13.59 -20.22
CA LEU A 113 15.48 -14.18 -18.89
C LEU A 113 16.52 -13.69 -17.88
N ASP A 114 17.81 -13.67 -18.25
CA ASP A 114 18.87 -13.18 -17.38
C ASP A 114 18.71 -11.66 -17.09
N ALA A 115 18.33 -10.87 -18.10
CA ALA A 115 18.03 -9.46 -17.93
C ALA A 115 16.79 -9.24 -17.03
N ALA A 116 15.72 -10.00 -17.24
CA ALA A 116 14.50 -9.94 -16.42
C ALA A 116 14.77 -10.38 -14.96
N ARG A 117 15.58 -11.42 -14.76
CA ARG A 117 16.07 -11.85 -13.44
C ARG A 117 16.86 -10.74 -12.74
N HIS A 118 17.76 -10.07 -13.45
CA HIS A 118 18.54 -8.96 -12.90
C HIS A 118 17.64 -7.76 -12.55
N SER A 119 16.75 -7.38 -13.46
CA SER A 119 15.78 -6.31 -13.23
C SER A 119 14.92 -6.57 -11.99
N LEU A 120 14.38 -7.80 -11.83
CA LEU A 120 13.59 -8.17 -10.66
C LEU A 120 14.42 -8.16 -9.37
N ARG A 121 15.69 -8.54 -9.41
CA ARG A 121 16.60 -8.41 -8.25
C ARG A 121 16.81 -6.95 -7.85
N CYS A 122 16.98 -6.05 -8.82
CA CYS A 122 17.11 -4.62 -8.55
C CYS A 122 15.82 -4.06 -7.94
N GLU A 123 14.65 -4.44 -8.46
CA GLU A 123 13.35 -4.06 -7.90
C GLU A 123 13.21 -4.54 -6.45
N ILE A 124 13.52 -5.81 -6.17
CA ILE A 124 13.50 -6.38 -4.81
C ILE A 124 14.49 -5.67 -3.87
N ALA A 125 15.65 -5.25 -4.38
CA ALA A 125 16.66 -4.56 -3.58
C ALA A 125 16.25 -3.13 -3.20
N LEU A 126 15.40 -2.48 -4.02
CA LEU A 126 14.88 -1.14 -3.78
C LEU A 126 13.63 -1.13 -2.87
N ASP A 127 12.98 -2.28 -2.64
CA ASP A 127 11.85 -2.36 -1.72
C ASP A 127 12.37 -2.58 -0.28
N ASP A 128 12.30 -1.52 0.53
CA ASP A 128 12.72 -1.51 1.94
C ASP A 128 11.70 -2.20 2.87
N GLU A 129 10.44 -2.36 2.43
CA GLU A 129 9.36 -3.01 3.19
C GLU A 129 9.28 -4.52 2.94
N ALA A 130 10.35 -5.06 2.36
CA ALA A 130 10.32 -6.36 1.75
C ALA A 130 10.47 -7.47 2.82
N GLY A 131 9.33 -7.86 3.39
CA GLY A 131 9.21 -8.96 4.36
C GLY A 131 9.44 -10.35 3.74
N TRP A 132 8.67 -11.35 4.20
CA TRP A 132 8.84 -12.76 3.82
C TRP A 132 8.88 -13.04 2.29
N TRP A 133 8.18 -12.24 1.50
CA TRP A 133 8.10 -12.41 0.04
C TRP A 133 9.43 -12.13 -0.66
N ARG A 134 10.28 -11.24 -0.11
CA ARG A 134 11.62 -10.93 -0.62
C ARG A 134 12.48 -12.16 -0.66
N GLU A 135 12.52 -12.87 0.46
CA GLU A 135 13.33 -14.07 0.61
C GLU A 135 12.80 -15.18 -0.30
N ALA A 136 11.49 -15.37 -0.37
CA ALA A 136 10.87 -16.34 -1.27
C ALA A 136 11.19 -16.07 -2.76
N ALA A 137 11.04 -14.82 -3.20
CA ALA A 137 11.36 -14.42 -4.57
C ALA A 137 12.87 -14.57 -4.85
N LEU A 138 13.74 -14.12 -3.94
CA LEU A 138 15.19 -14.27 -4.09
C LEU A 138 15.62 -15.74 -4.12
N ASP A 139 14.98 -16.62 -3.34
CA ASP A 139 15.25 -18.06 -3.36
C ASP A 139 14.92 -18.67 -4.73
N LEU A 140 13.75 -18.38 -5.31
CA LEU A 140 13.40 -18.80 -6.67
C LEU A 140 14.42 -18.27 -7.69
N LEU A 141 14.81 -16.99 -7.57
CA LEU A 141 15.81 -16.40 -8.45
C LEU A 141 17.22 -16.95 -8.21
N ARG A 142 17.53 -17.60 -7.08
CA ARG A 142 18.81 -18.30 -6.85
C ARG A 142 18.81 -19.69 -7.48
N ARG A 143 17.67 -20.37 -7.50
CA ARG A 143 17.49 -21.70 -8.13
C ARG A 143 17.60 -21.67 -9.65
N MET A 144 17.36 -20.52 -10.28
CA MET A 144 17.63 -20.33 -11.71
C MET A 144 19.10 -20.57 -12.03
N SER A 145 19.34 -21.29 -13.13
CA SER A 145 20.68 -21.64 -13.61
C SER A 145 21.58 -20.40 -13.67
N PRO A 146 22.87 -20.49 -13.28
CA PRO A 146 23.78 -19.35 -13.43
C PRO A 146 23.85 -18.94 -14.89
N GLY A 147 23.50 -17.68 -15.18
CA GLY A 147 23.65 -17.09 -16.51
C GLY A 147 25.13 -17.07 -16.90
N ALA A 148 25.44 -17.26 -18.18
CA ALA A 148 26.82 -17.21 -18.69
C ALA A 148 27.55 -15.90 -18.34
N MET A 149 26.80 -14.83 -18.08
CA MET A 149 27.31 -13.51 -17.67
C MET A 149 28.01 -13.50 -16.31
N ALA A 150 27.77 -14.47 -15.42
CA ALA A 150 28.44 -14.53 -14.11
C ALA A 150 29.90 -14.99 -14.21
N VAL A 151 30.25 -15.73 -15.26
CA VAL A 151 31.59 -16.35 -15.40
C VAL A 151 32.62 -15.35 -15.96
N SER A 152 32.18 -14.33 -16.72
CA SER A 152 33.11 -13.35 -17.32
C SER A 152 33.54 -12.21 -16.40
N ARG A 153 33.06 -12.14 -15.15
CA ARG A 153 33.46 -11.10 -14.18
C ARG A 153 34.36 -11.61 -13.04
N SER A 154 34.88 -12.82 -13.15
CA SER A 154 36.08 -13.23 -12.42
C SER A 154 37.31 -12.64 -13.11
N THR A 155 37.40 -11.31 -13.11
CA THR A 155 38.67 -10.60 -13.26
C THR A 155 39.50 -10.94 -12.03
N ASP A 156 40.41 -11.87 -12.25
CA ASP A 156 41.66 -12.04 -11.53
C ASP A 156 42.18 -10.66 -11.04
N PRO A 157 42.31 -10.43 -9.72
CA PRO A 157 43.01 -9.26 -9.23
C PRO A 157 44.49 -9.53 -9.50
N ARG A 158 44.94 -9.11 -10.68
CA ARG A 158 46.37 -9.09 -11.01
C ARG A 158 47.02 -8.08 -10.05
N ASP A 159 47.59 -8.60 -8.98
CA ASP A 159 48.48 -7.89 -8.07
C ASP A 159 49.53 -7.13 -8.90
N PRO A 160 49.68 -5.81 -8.70
CA PRO A 160 50.80 -5.08 -9.24
C PRO A 160 51.79 -4.84 -8.10
N ALA A 161 52.62 -5.82 -7.76
CA ALA A 161 53.87 -5.55 -7.05
C ALA A 161 54.85 -6.72 -7.13
N ASP A 162 56.06 -6.34 -7.55
CA ASP A 162 57.35 -6.94 -7.22
C ASP A 162 57.88 -8.11 -8.04
N SER A 163 58.71 -7.69 -9.00
CA SER A 163 59.88 -8.33 -9.55
C SER A 163 60.73 -9.08 -8.52
N ALA A 164 61.13 -10.31 -8.83
CA ALA A 164 62.49 -10.66 -9.28
C ALA A 164 62.87 -12.11 -8.93
N ASP A 165 63.40 -12.80 -9.94
CA ASP A 165 64.27 -13.99 -9.88
C ASP A 165 63.92 -15.12 -8.91
N SER A 166 63.46 -16.23 -9.48
CA SER A 166 64.07 -17.55 -9.29
C SER A 166 63.50 -18.52 -10.33
N ALA A 167 64.38 -18.98 -11.22
CA ALA A 167 64.09 -20.03 -12.18
C ALA A 167 64.04 -21.38 -11.46
N ASP A 168 62.89 -22.05 -11.53
CA ASP A 168 62.77 -23.47 -11.20
C ASP A 168 61.97 -24.16 -12.33
N PRO A 169 62.52 -25.18 -13.00
CA PRO A 169 61.85 -25.87 -14.08
C PRO A 169 61.15 -27.15 -13.60
N ALA A 170 60.02 -27.43 -14.23
CA ALA A 170 59.30 -28.70 -14.28
C ALA A 170 58.31 -28.98 -13.13
N ASP A 171 57.08 -28.51 -13.32
CA ASP A 171 55.91 -29.29 -12.94
C ASP A 171 54.92 -29.36 -14.13
N PRO A 172 55.01 -30.39 -14.99
CA PRO A 172 54.14 -30.53 -16.15
C PRO A 172 52.97 -31.47 -15.82
N ALA A 173 51.93 -30.96 -15.15
CA ALA A 173 50.55 -31.51 -15.22
C ALA A 173 49.64 -30.82 -14.20
N SER A 174 49.47 -29.50 -14.30
CA SER A 174 48.19 -28.92 -13.87
C SER A 174 47.30 -28.93 -15.10
N ASP A 175 46.72 -30.09 -15.39
CA ASP A 175 45.55 -30.21 -16.27
C ASP A 175 44.52 -29.22 -15.75
N GLY A 176 44.49 -28.04 -16.36
CA GLY A 176 43.44 -27.07 -16.16
C GLY A 176 42.16 -27.74 -16.62
N ASP A 177 41.44 -28.32 -15.67
CA ASP A 177 40.06 -28.77 -15.79
C ASP A 177 39.26 -27.56 -16.30
N ALA A 178 39.26 -27.40 -17.61
CA ALA A 178 38.39 -26.50 -18.33
C ALA A 178 36.99 -27.04 -18.08
N VAL A 179 36.39 -26.59 -16.97
CA VAL A 179 35.03 -26.94 -16.56
C VAL A 179 34.18 -26.85 -17.81
N PRO A 180 33.70 -27.98 -18.36
CA PRO A 180 33.00 -27.96 -19.63
C PRO A 180 31.81 -27.05 -19.44
N THR A 181 31.76 -25.98 -20.25
CA THR A 181 30.65 -25.05 -20.29
C THR A 181 29.43 -25.84 -20.75
N ARG A 182 28.74 -26.44 -19.76
CA ARG A 182 27.55 -27.25 -19.96
C ARG A 182 26.57 -26.37 -20.73
N ARG A 183 26.37 -26.68 -22.01
CA ARG A 183 25.36 -26.01 -22.83
C ARG A 183 24.03 -26.17 -22.09
N ALA A 184 23.41 -25.05 -21.77
CA ALA A 184 22.09 -25.03 -21.16
C ALA A 184 21.14 -25.83 -22.07
N THR A 185 20.48 -26.82 -21.48
CA THR A 185 19.52 -27.65 -22.20
C THR A 185 18.19 -26.91 -22.33
N ALA A 186 17.36 -27.28 -23.31
CA ALA A 186 16.01 -26.73 -23.43
C ALA A 186 15.16 -26.94 -22.16
N SER A 187 15.45 -28.00 -21.40
CA SER A 187 14.83 -28.28 -20.09
C SER A 187 15.22 -27.23 -19.05
N ASP A 188 16.47 -26.78 -19.03
CA ASP A 188 16.95 -25.76 -18.09
C ASP A 188 16.26 -24.41 -18.35
N LEU A 189 16.06 -24.05 -19.62
CA LEU A 189 15.32 -22.84 -19.99
C LEU A 189 13.86 -22.89 -19.55
N ARG A 190 13.22 -24.06 -19.65
CA ARG A 190 11.83 -24.24 -19.19
C ARG A 190 11.72 -24.06 -17.68
N ALA A 191 12.64 -24.65 -16.92
CA ALA A 191 12.70 -24.51 -15.46
C ALA A 191 12.99 -23.05 -15.06
N ASP A 192 13.94 -22.39 -15.71
CA ASP A 192 14.27 -20.97 -15.45
C ASP A 192 13.05 -20.05 -15.70
N ARG A 193 12.28 -20.30 -16.77
CA ARG A 193 11.01 -19.58 -17.04
C ARG A 193 9.99 -19.79 -15.94
N GLU A 194 9.87 -21.01 -15.43
CA GLU A 194 8.92 -21.34 -14.36
C GLU A 194 9.30 -20.66 -13.04
N TYR A 195 10.58 -20.70 -12.65
CA TYR A 195 11.06 -19.98 -11.47
C TYR A 195 10.87 -18.47 -11.58
N LEU A 196 11.16 -17.88 -12.74
CA LEU A 196 10.96 -16.44 -12.95
C LEU A 196 9.48 -16.07 -12.94
N ARG A 197 8.61 -16.91 -13.51
CA ARG A 197 7.16 -16.69 -13.49
C ARG A 197 6.63 -16.72 -12.06
N GLU A 198 7.05 -17.70 -11.26
CA GLU A 198 6.62 -17.79 -9.86
C GLU A 198 7.16 -16.64 -9.02
N ALA A 199 8.41 -16.22 -9.23
CA ALA A 199 8.97 -15.05 -8.55
C ALA A 199 8.20 -13.76 -8.90
N ARG A 200 7.83 -13.57 -10.17
CA ARG A 200 6.97 -12.45 -10.59
C ARG A 200 5.57 -12.55 -10.00
N ARG A 201 4.99 -13.75 -9.92
CA ARG A 201 3.68 -13.99 -9.32
C ARG A 201 3.65 -13.57 -7.85
N ILE A 202 4.64 -13.97 -7.05
CA ILE A 202 4.76 -13.56 -5.65
C ILE A 202 4.82 -12.03 -5.52
N ARG A 203 5.61 -11.36 -6.37
CA ARG A 203 5.68 -9.90 -6.43
C ARG A 203 4.33 -9.27 -6.83
N ASN A 204 3.64 -9.85 -7.81
CA ASN A 204 2.36 -9.38 -8.30
C ASN A 204 1.22 -9.56 -7.28
N ASP A 205 1.21 -10.67 -6.53
CA ASP A 205 0.28 -10.92 -5.44
C ASP A 205 0.45 -9.89 -4.31
N LEU A 206 1.69 -9.50 -4.01
CA LEU A 206 1.94 -8.41 -3.07
C LEU A 206 1.40 -7.08 -3.60
N ASN A 207 1.75 -6.72 -4.84
CA ASN A 207 1.29 -5.46 -5.43
C ASN A 207 -0.24 -5.41 -5.45
N SER A 208 -0.91 -6.44 -5.95
CA SER A 208 -2.38 -6.52 -5.95
C SER A 208 -2.98 -6.44 -4.54
N SER A 209 -2.36 -7.05 -3.52
CA SER A 209 -2.80 -6.92 -2.13
C SER A 209 -2.62 -5.51 -1.56
N ARG A 210 -1.50 -4.83 -1.88
CA ARG A 210 -1.25 -3.42 -1.53
C ARG A 210 -2.31 -2.51 -2.17
N TYR A 211 -2.67 -2.78 -3.43
CA TYR A 211 -3.70 -2.03 -4.15
C TYR A 211 -5.09 -2.27 -3.57
N ALA A 212 -5.48 -3.52 -3.33
CA ALA A 212 -6.75 -3.84 -2.68
C ALA A 212 -6.83 -3.19 -1.29
N ALA A 213 -5.73 -3.16 -0.53
CA ALA A 213 -5.66 -2.48 0.76
C ALA A 213 -5.79 -0.94 0.60
N MET A 214 -5.20 -0.34 -0.43
CA MET A 214 -5.32 1.09 -0.72
C MET A 214 -6.76 1.48 -1.09
N GLU A 215 -7.41 0.72 -1.97
CA GLU A 215 -8.82 0.92 -2.34
C GLU A 215 -9.74 0.76 -1.13
N ALA A 216 -9.54 -0.30 -0.34
CA ALA A 216 -10.26 -0.54 0.90
C ALA A 216 -10.11 0.63 1.89
N ASN A 217 -8.90 1.11 2.10
CA ASN A 217 -8.62 2.25 2.97
C ASN A 217 -9.26 3.54 2.43
N THR A 218 -9.28 3.73 1.12
CA THR A 218 -9.89 4.90 0.49
C THR A 218 -11.41 4.88 0.68
N ALA A 219 -12.05 3.74 0.40
CA ALA A 219 -13.47 3.56 0.65
C ALA A 219 -13.81 3.77 2.13
N GLN A 220 -13.02 3.18 3.04
CA GLN A 220 -13.21 3.34 4.48
C GLN A 220 -13.08 4.81 4.91
N ARG A 221 -12.13 5.56 4.36
CA ARG A 221 -11.97 6.99 4.65
C ARG A 221 -13.16 7.82 4.16
N ILE A 222 -13.69 7.53 2.97
CA ILE A 222 -14.88 8.20 2.43
C ILE A 222 -16.09 7.91 3.32
N TRP A 223 -16.29 6.65 3.73
CA TRP A 223 -17.39 6.30 4.63
C TRP A 223 -17.25 6.99 5.99
N LEU A 224 -16.05 7.04 6.56
CA LEU A 224 -15.80 7.74 7.82
C LEU A 224 -16.02 9.24 7.71
N SER A 225 -15.63 9.87 6.60
CA SER A 225 -15.88 11.31 6.40
C SER A 225 -17.37 11.60 6.23
N LEU A 226 -18.12 10.75 5.53
CA LEU A 226 -19.58 10.86 5.43
C LEU A 226 -20.26 10.71 6.80
N ILE A 227 -19.83 9.73 7.61
CA ILE A 227 -20.32 9.56 8.99
C ILE A 227 -20.01 10.80 9.83
N LEU A 228 -18.79 11.35 9.73
CA LEU A 228 -18.41 12.56 10.45
C LEU A 228 -19.26 13.77 10.05
N VAL A 229 -19.50 13.98 8.75
CA VAL A 229 -20.35 15.06 8.25
C VAL A 229 -21.79 14.88 8.72
N GLY A 230 -22.31 13.65 8.70
CA GLY A 230 -23.63 13.33 9.24
C GLY A 230 -23.74 13.65 10.73
N LEU A 231 -22.74 13.26 11.53
CA LEU A 231 -22.68 13.58 12.96
C LEU A 231 -22.63 15.09 13.22
N LEU A 232 -21.84 15.83 12.45
CA LEU A 232 -21.77 17.29 12.52
C LEU A 232 -23.10 17.96 12.14
N ALA A 233 -23.83 17.42 11.16
CA ALA A 233 -25.14 17.92 10.78
C ALA A 233 -26.18 17.69 11.89
N VAL A 234 -26.21 16.50 12.49
CA VAL A 234 -27.07 16.18 13.64
C VAL A 234 -26.74 17.08 14.84
N ALA A 235 -25.46 17.29 15.10
CA ALA A 235 -25.01 18.22 16.13
C ALA A 235 -25.51 19.64 15.91
N GLY A 236 -25.32 20.17 14.70
CA GLY A 236 -25.78 21.51 14.32
C GLY A 236 -27.29 21.64 14.43
N TRP A 237 -28.04 20.60 14.03
CA TRP A 237 -29.49 20.55 14.18
C TRP A 237 -29.95 20.53 15.64
N LEU A 238 -29.33 19.72 16.50
CA LEU A 238 -29.64 19.68 17.94
C LEU A 238 -29.38 21.03 18.61
N ILE A 239 -28.25 21.67 18.30
CA ILE A 239 -27.92 23.00 18.79
C ILE A 239 -29.00 23.99 18.34
N TRP A 240 -29.34 23.99 17.05
CA TRP A 240 -30.37 24.89 16.50
C TRP A 240 -31.75 24.67 17.12
N ALA A 241 -32.20 23.42 17.26
CA ALA A 241 -33.49 23.06 17.84
C ALA A 241 -33.60 23.48 19.32
N HIS A 242 -32.48 23.43 20.05
CA HIS A 242 -32.45 23.81 21.47
C HIS A 242 -32.17 25.29 21.73
N LEU A 243 -31.62 26.03 20.76
CA LEU A 243 -31.49 27.50 20.87
C LEU A 243 -32.84 28.21 21.05
N GLY A 244 -33.95 27.58 20.64
CA GLY A 244 -35.30 28.14 20.77
C GLY A 244 -36.08 27.75 22.03
N THR A 245 -35.63 26.76 22.80
CA THR A 245 -36.41 26.18 23.92
C THR A 245 -35.75 26.50 25.26
N ARG A 246 -36.08 27.67 25.84
CA ARG A 246 -35.77 27.98 27.25
C ARG A 246 -36.57 27.04 28.16
N SER A 247 -35.98 25.91 28.55
CA SER A 247 -36.59 24.99 29.51
C SER A 247 -35.86 25.10 30.85
N HIS A 248 -36.59 25.44 31.92
CA HIS A 248 -36.07 25.71 33.27
C HIS A 248 -35.71 24.45 34.08
N ALA A 249 -35.90 23.23 33.54
CA ALA A 249 -35.79 21.99 34.31
C ALA A 249 -34.40 21.30 34.21
N LEU A 250 -33.58 21.73 33.26
CA LEU A 250 -32.17 21.37 33.10
C LEU A 250 -31.51 22.68 32.69
N ASP A 251 -30.65 23.28 33.51
CA ASP A 251 -30.18 24.64 33.20
C ASP A 251 -29.37 24.74 31.89
N THR A 252 -28.87 23.63 31.33
CA THR A 252 -28.12 23.63 30.06
C THR A 252 -28.20 22.32 29.23
N PRO A 253 -29.37 21.88 28.72
CA PRO A 253 -29.50 20.68 27.87
C PRO A 253 -28.66 20.75 26.59
N TRP A 254 -28.40 21.96 26.10
CA TRP A 254 -27.50 22.19 24.97
C TRP A 254 -26.08 21.69 25.25
N LEU A 255 -25.64 21.72 26.51
CA LEU A 255 -24.28 21.38 26.94
C LEU A 255 -24.07 19.86 26.93
N ALA A 256 -25.11 19.09 27.28
CA ALA A 256 -25.13 17.64 27.12
C ALA A 256 -24.97 17.23 25.65
N SER A 257 -25.73 17.89 24.76
CA SER A 257 -25.68 17.67 23.32
C SER A 257 -24.30 18.04 22.75
N SER A 258 -23.76 19.20 23.13
CA SER A 258 -22.43 19.65 22.72
C SER A 258 -21.33 18.71 23.22
N ALA A 259 -21.41 18.20 24.45
CA ALA A 259 -20.46 17.23 25.00
C ALA A 259 -20.51 15.90 24.23
N ALA A 260 -21.71 15.35 23.99
CA ALA A 260 -21.89 14.12 23.22
C ALA A 260 -21.28 14.23 21.82
N VAL A 261 -21.57 15.33 21.13
CA VAL A 261 -21.02 15.63 19.80
C VAL A 261 -19.50 15.76 19.87
N ALA A 262 -18.97 16.54 20.80
CA ALA A 262 -17.53 16.74 20.94
C ALA A 262 -16.81 15.39 21.18
N GLY A 263 -17.38 14.52 22.00
CA GLY A 263 -16.90 13.15 22.21
C GLY A 263 -16.88 12.30 20.93
N THR A 264 -17.98 12.33 20.16
CA THR A 264 -18.06 11.61 18.88
C THR A 264 -16.98 12.07 17.90
N ILE A 265 -16.77 13.39 17.80
CA ILE A 265 -15.76 13.97 16.92
C ILE A 265 -14.37 13.56 17.39
N GLY A 266 -14.09 13.59 18.69
CA GLY A 266 -12.82 13.14 19.26
C GLY A 266 -12.51 11.69 18.93
N ALA A 267 -13.49 10.79 19.09
CA ALA A 267 -13.36 9.37 18.76
C ALA A 267 -13.16 9.12 17.26
N VAL A 268 -13.94 9.77 16.39
CA VAL A 268 -13.76 9.65 14.94
C VAL A 268 -12.40 10.21 14.50
N THR A 269 -11.95 11.31 15.09
CA THR A 269 -10.62 11.89 14.82
C THR A 269 -9.51 10.94 15.27
N SER A 270 -9.66 10.31 16.44
CA SER A 270 -8.74 9.28 16.94
C SER A 270 -8.65 8.09 16.00
N ALA A 271 -9.80 7.60 15.51
CA ALA A 271 -9.88 6.48 14.57
C ALA A 271 -9.26 6.84 13.21
N LEU A 272 -9.53 8.02 12.68
CA LEU A 272 -8.91 8.53 11.45
C LEU A 272 -7.38 8.63 11.59
N GLN A 273 -6.88 9.16 12.70
CA GLN A 273 -5.45 9.20 12.98
C GLN A 273 -4.82 7.80 13.01
N ARG A 274 -5.50 6.79 13.56
CA ARG A 274 -5.00 5.39 13.54
C ARG A 274 -4.90 4.85 12.12
N LEU A 275 -5.89 5.14 11.27
CA LEU A 275 -5.91 4.73 9.87
C LEU A 275 -4.85 5.46 9.02
N CYS A 276 -4.48 6.69 9.41
CA CYS A 276 -3.41 7.43 8.77
C CYS A 276 -2.02 6.98 9.24
N ALA A 277 -1.86 6.62 10.52
CA ALA A 277 -0.57 6.28 11.11
C ALA A 277 -0.07 4.87 10.76
N HIS A 278 -0.97 3.91 10.50
CA HIS A 278 -0.58 2.53 10.19
C HIS A 278 -1.41 1.99 9.00
N PRO A 279 -1.04 2.32 7.76
CA PRO A 279 -1.60 1.63 6.60
C PRO A 279 -1.23 0.14 6.71
N ARG A 280 -2.21 -0.70 7.02
CA ARG A 280 -1.98 -2.15 7.08
C ARG A 280 -1.83 -2.67 5.65
N ALA A 281 -0.74 -3.39 5.41
CA ALA A 281 -0.47 -4.05 4.12
C ALA A 281 -1.47 -5.18 3.80
N GLN A 282 -2.24 -5.65 4.78
CA GLN A 282 -3.31 -6.63 4.56
C GLN A 282 -4.68 -5.95 4.61
N PRO A 283 -5.50 -6.11 3.55
CA PRO A 283 -6.88 -5.62 3.57
C PRO A 283 -7.63 -6.34 4.71
N PRO A 284 -8.22 -5.61 5.67
CA PRO A 284 -9.06 -6.24 6.67
C PRO A 284 -10.28 -6.83 5.97
N ALA A 285 -10.57 -8.11 6.22
CA ALA A 285 -11.78 -8.76 5.73
C ALA A 285 -13.01 -7.89 6.05
N HIS A 286 -13.73 -7.49 5.01
CA HIS A 286 -14.47 -6.23 4.85
C HIS A 286 -15.68 -5.94 5.75
N LEU A 287 -15.86 -6.62 6.89
CA LEU A 287 -16.96 -6.32 7.82
C LEU A 287 -16.48 -5.92 9.20
N GLY A 288 -15.34 -6.44 9.67
CA GLY A 288 -14.82 -6.15 11.01
C GLY A 288 -14.38 -4.69 11.19
N SER A 289 -13.96 -4.03 10.11
CA SER A 289 -13.40 -2.66 10.15
C SER A 289 -14.47 -1.58 10.37
N LEU A 290 -15.62 -1.70 9.70
CA LEU A 290 -16.71 -0.74 9.83
C LEU A 290 -17.43 -0.89 11.17
N THR A 291 -17.66 -2.13 11.62
CA THR A 291 -18.21 -2.41 12.95
C THR A 291 -17.28 -1.87 14.04
N THR A 292 -15.97 -2.06 13.91
CA THR A 292 -15.04 -1.52 14.91
C THR A 292 -15.02 0.00 14.92
N ALA A 293 -15.07 0.66 13.76
CA ALA A 293 -15.16 2.12 13.72
C ALA A 293 -16.44 2.66 14.39
N ILE A 294 -17.59 2.06 14.10
CA ILE A 294 -18.87 2.44 14.72
C ILE A 294 -18.84 2.20 16.23
N VAL A 295 -18.32 1.05 16.67
CA VAL A 295 -18.20 0.72 18.09
C VAL A 295 -17.30 1.72 18.81
N HIS A 296 -16.18 2.12 18.22
CA HIS A 296 -15.29 3.13 18.82
C HIS A 296 -15.93 4.52 18.87
N ALA A 297 -16.65 4.93 17.83
CA ALA A 297 -17.42 6.16 17.86
C ALA A 297 -18.46 6.13 18.99
N LEU A 298 -19.19 5.03 19.15
CA LEU A 298 -20.16 4.84 20.23
C LEU A 298 -19.51 4.86 21.61
N ILE A 299 -18.38 4.18 21.79
CA ILE A 299 -17.61 4.20 23.06
C ILE A 299 -17.20 5.64 23.39
N GLY A 300 -16.73 6.40 22.41
CA GLY A 300 -16.39 7.82 22.59
C GLY A 300 -17.58 8.69 22.98
N SER A 301 -18.74 8.47 22.35
CA SER A 301 -19.99 9.16 22.73
C SER A 301 -20.39 8.85 24.16
N VAL A 302 -20.36 7.58 24.55
CA VAL A 302 -20.71 7.13 25.90
C VAL A 302 -19.74 7.72 26.91
N ALA A 303 -18.43 7.68 26.65
CA ALA A 303 -17.40 8.26 27.53
C ALA A 303 -17.63 9.77 27.76
N ALA A 304 -17.96 10.51 26.69
CA ALA A 304 -18.28 11.93 26.78
C ALA A 304 -19.57 12.21 27.55
N LEU A 305 -20.60 11.39 27.35
CA LEU A 305 -21.84 11.48 28.11
C LEU A 305 -21.60 11.19 29.60
N THR A 306 -20.81 10.16 29.92
CA THR A 306 -20.43 9.81 31.29
C THR A 306 -19.64 10.95 31.94
N PHE A 307 -18.70 11.56 31.21
CA PHE A 307 -17.98 12.73 31.69
C PHE A 307 -18.92 13.91 31.99
N TYR A 308 -19.87 14.18 31.09
CA TYR A 308 -20.89 15.22 31.30
C TYR A 308 -21.77 14.94 32.53
N PHE A 309 -22.25 13.70 32.73
CA PHE A 309 -23.04 13.37 33.91
C PHE A 309 -22.22 13.43 35.20
N ALA A 310 -20.93 13.08 35.15
CA ALA A 310 -20.04 13.20 36.30
C ALA A 310 -19.79 14.67 36.68
N THR A 311 -19.64 15.58 35.71
CA THR A 311 -19.54 17.02 35.99
C THR A 311 -20.85 17.61 36.47
N ALA A 312 -21.99 17.25 35.85
CA ALA A 312 -23.32 17.71 36.25
C ALA A 312 -23.72 17.20 37.65
N GLY A 313 -23.34 15.98 38.01
CA GLY A 313 -23.56 15.41 39.34
C GLY A 313 -22.63 15.96 40.42
N GLY A 314 -21.73 16.90 40.08
CA GLY A 314 -20.78 17.50 41.02
C GLY A 314 -19.63 16.59 41.44
N ILE A 315 -19.46 15.43 40.79
CA ILE A 315 -18.34 14.51 41.03
C ILE A 315 -17.04 15.14 40.54
N ILE A 316 -17.11 15.82 39.40
CA ILE A 316 -15.99 16.56 38.80
C ILE A 316 -16.36 18.05 38.82
N THR A 317 -15.77 18.80 39.73
CA THR A 317 -15.99 20.25 39.82
C THR A 317 -14.98 20.98 38.94
N VAL A 318 -15.47 21.76 37.97
CA VAL A 318 -14.64 22.62 37.14
C VAL A 318 -14.85 24.08 37.59
N PRO A 319 -13.94 24.66 38.38
CA PRO A 319 -14.11 26.02 38.87
C PRO A 319 -13.83 27.05 37.78
N GLY A 320 -14.64 28.11 37.76
CA GLY A 320 -14.38 29.32 36.98
C GLY A 320 -15.44 29.66 35.93
N PRO A 321 -15.34 30.86 35.32
CA PRO A 321 -16.31 31.38 34.35
C PRO A 321 -16.33 30.65 33.01
N HIS A 322 -15.44 29.66 32.82
CA HIS A 322 -15.29 28.89 31.58
C HIS A 322 -15.56 27.39 31.80
N ALA A 323 -16.28 27.02 32.87
CA ALA A 323 -16.61 25.64 33.19
C ALA A 323 -17.25 24.90 32.01
N ASP A 324 -18.22 25.54 31.34
CA ASP A 324 -18.92 24.99 30.17
C ASP A 324 -17.97 24.57 29.04
N LEU A 325 -16.98 25.40 28.75
CA LEU A 325 -16.03 25.18 27.66
C LEU A 325 -15.03 24.07 28.01
N LEU A 326 -14.63 24.02 29.28
CA LEU A 326 -13.79 22.94 29.82
C LEU A 326 -14.53 21.60 29.87
N ILE A 327 -15.84 21.60 30.11
CA ILE A 327 -16.66 20.39 30.05
C ILE A 327 -16.71 19.84 28.62
N VAL A 328 -16.93 20.71 27.62
CA VAL A 328 -16.93 20.30 26.21
C VAL A 328 -15.54 19.82 25.75
N LEU A 329 -14.47 20.49 26.19
CA LEU A 329 -13.10 20.07 25.88
C LEU A 329 -12.74 18.74 26.55
N GLY A 330 -13.16 18.54 27.80
CA GLY A 330 -13.01 17.27 28.52
C GLY A 330 -13.79 16.14 27.86
N ALA A 331 -15.01 16.41 27.39
CA ALA A 331 -15.82 15.47 26.61
C ALA A 331 -15.12 15.09 25.29
N PHE A 332 -14.56 16.06 24.56
CA PHE A 332 -13.73 15.80 23.38
C PHE A 332 -12.52 14.90 23.71
N GLY A 333 -11.78 15.24 24.77
CA GLY A 333 -10.63 14.46 25.24
C GLY A 333 -11.01 13.03 25.67
N SER A 334 -12.17 12.86 26.29
CA SER A 334 -12.69 11.54 26.68
C SER A 334 -12.99 10.65 25.46
N GLY A 335 -13.29 11.24 24.30
CA GLY A 335 -13.40 10.54 23.03
C GLY A 335 -12.09 9.84 22.60
N PHE A 336 -10.94 10.24 23.16
CA PHE A 336 -9.64 9.57 22.95
C PHE A 336 -9.34 8.48 23.98
N ALA A 337 -10.20 8.27 24.99
CA ALA A 337 -9.93 7.33 26.09
C ALA A 337 -9.72 5.89 25.62
N GLU A 338 -10.25 5.51 24.46
CA GLU A 338 -9.94 4.24 23.79
C GLU A 338 -8.43 4.00 23.67
N ARG A 339 -7.63 5.05 23.42
CA ARG A 339 -6.16 4.92 23.28
C ARG A 339 -5.48 4.52 24.58
N LEU A 340 -6.08 4.84 25.73
CA LEU A 340 -5.51 4.50 27.05
C LEU A 340 -5.74 3.03 27.40
N VAL A 341 -6.78 2.39 26.84
CA VAL A 341 -7.18 1.03 27.22
C VAL A 341 -6.41 -0.06 26.47
N VAL A 342 -5.77 0.25 25.33
CA VAL A 342 -5.22 -0.78 24.41
C VAL A 342 -3.70 -0.98 24.54
N TYR A 343 -3.00 -0.37 25.51
CA TYR A 343 -1.57 -0.67 25.72
C TYR A 343 -1.37 -1.95 26.53
N VAL A 344 -1.66 -3.11 25.93
CA VAL A 344 -1.13 -4.40 26.42
C VAL A 344 0.18 -4.64 25.69
N PRO A 345 1.35 -4.52 26.35
CA PRO A 345 2.62 -4.82 25.71
C PRO A 345 2.60 -6.30 25.28
N ARG A 346 2.66 -6.53 23.96
CA ARG A 346 2.92 -7.86 23.42
C ARG A 346 4.33 -8.23 23.88
N ASN A 347 4.42 -9.13 24.86
CA ASN A 347 5.69 -9.78 25.19
C ASN A 347 6.23 -10.38 23.90
N LYS A 348 7.37 -9.87 23.43
CA LYS A 348 8.15 -10.48 22.37
C LYS A 348 8.74 -11.75 23.00
N SER A 349 8.11 -12.89 22.72
CA SER A 349 8.68 -14.22 22.96
C SER A 349 9.55 -14.61 21.77
#